data_AF-A0A7Y4QCC4-F1
#
_entry.id   AF-A0A7Y4QCC4-F1
#
_cell.length_a   1.000
_cell.length_b   1.000
_cell.length_c   1.000
_cell.angle_alpha   90.00
_cell.angle_beta   90.00
_cell.angle_gamma   90.00
#
_symmetry.space_group_name_H-M   'P 1'
#
loop_
_entity.id
_entity.type
_entity.pdbx_description
1 polymer ?
#
loop_
_entity_poly.entity_id
_entity_poly.type
_entity_poly.pdbx_seq_one_letter_code
_entity_poly.pdbx_strand_id
1 'polypeptide(L)'
;MSISTWEFGDEVLVERVTQSRYLLFDSKDEEVDTLKKKLLLINCSYDKLLVPYADDYGIGTKPITDRQKLRDLVHIINAAPVPPLYTVWDLFMDYPTKYDSALIAELKKMKRVTLSSHPTEKSIIQKPHEGLDYALAQYATMSDTFLKYRLMYDNSVKYLPLRLYEALHPSSHKKFAGFVFSEGWWLNSFIVDLPIRRFHMDNNEITVWNVGEALDNFTPEEIQETVKGRLLVVGDFYENDIHQTFLGEQPGPLLMINTYLGIVKGRPKITLLLFSLVFMLYFATTWYVLSRRNNERVLKVVMFRQKIGRFFLKYLTYIVVFTLFTVFVYVVTGQHLQLLLFALYFNVIDFVENKYGDRINRALKIG
;
A
#
# COMPACT_ATOMS: atom_id res chain seq x y z
N MET A 1 -9.06 -9.51 -0.56
CA MET A 1 -9.53 -9.45 -1.96
C MET A 1 -8.63 -8.51 -2.75
N SER A 2 -7.75 -9.04 -3.60
CA SER A 2 -6.79 -8.25 -4.39
C SER A 2 -7.39 -7.78 -5.72
N ILE A 3 -6.91 -6.64 -6.23
CA ILE A 3 -7.19 -6.21 -7.60
C ILE A 3 -6.00 -6.63 -8.47
N SER A 4 -6.25 -7.29 -9.60
CA SER A 4 -5.22 -7.47 -10.62
C SER A 4 -4.94 -6.12 -11.28
N THR A 5 -3.78 -5.55 -10.98
CA THR A 5 -3.25 -4.36 -11.62
C THR A 5 -2.29 -4.75 -12.73
N TRP A 6 -2.20 -3.93 -13.78
CA TRP A 6 -1.20 -4.10 -14.84
C TRP A 6 0.18 -3.76 -14.26
N GLU A 7 0.89 -4.75 -13.76
CA GLU A 7 2.18 -4.60 -13.08
C GLU A 7 3.29 -5.30 -13.85
N PHE A 8 4.49 -4.70 -13.85
CA PHE A 8 5.62 -5.18 -14.64
C PHE A 8 6.69 -5.77 -13.71
N GLY A 9 7.47 -6.73 -14.23
CA GLY A 9 8.42 -7.51 -13.42
C GLY A 9 9.57 -6.71 -12.77
N ASP A 10 9.80 -5.46 -13.14
CA ASP A 10 10.77 -4.59 -12.45
C ASP A 10 10.34 -4.24 -11.04
N GLU A 11 9.04 -4.10 -10.80
CA GLU A 11 8.51 -3.70 -9.49
C GLU A 11 8.83 -4.75 -8.43
N VAL A 12 8.72 -6.03 -8.80
CA VAL A 12 9.15 -7.13 -7.94
C VAL A 12 10.65 -7.07 -7.69
N LEU A 13 11.48 -6.90 -8.71
CA LEU A 13 12.93 -6.86 -8.51
C LEU A 13 13.32 -5.74 -7.54
N VAL A 14 12.72 -4.56 -7.71
CA VAL A 14 12.96 -3.43 -6.84
C VAL A 14 12.45 -3.77 -5.44
N GLU A 15 11.18 -4.19 -5.28
CA GLU A 15 10.64 -4.63 -3.99
C GLU A 15 11.61 -5.59 -3.27
N ARG A 16 12.10 -6.63 -3.95
CA ARG A 16 13.06 -7.59 -3.39
C ARG A 16 14.33 -6.93 -2.88
N VAL A 17 15.01 -6.16 -3.74
CA VAL A 17 16.25 -5.45 -3.38
C VAL A 17 16.02 -4.54 -2.17
N THR A 18 14.89 -3.84 -2.15
CA THR A 18 14.57 -2.88 -1.11
C THR A 18 14.24 -3.53 0.22
N GLN A 19 13.43 -4.59 0.21
CA GLN A 19 13.05 -5.32 1.41
C GLN A 19 14.22 -6.14 1.97
N SER A 20 15.14 -6.64 1.12
CA SER A 20 16.38 -7.30 1.57
C SER A 20 17.21 -6.43 2.50
N ARG A 21 17.11 -5.09 2.43
CA ARG A 21 17.82 -4.22 3.36
C ARG A 21 17.44 -4.48 4.82
N TYR A 22 16.18 -4.83 5.09
CA TYR A 22 15.71 -5.14 6.45
C TYR A 22 16.16 -6.52 6.95
N LEU A 23 16.67 -7.36 6.05
CA LEU A 23 17.30 -8.63 6.39
C LEU A 23 18.82 -8.49 6.58
N LEU A 24 19.43 -7.60 5.80
CA LEU A 24 20.90 -7.45 5.73
C LEU A 24 21.44 -6.34 6.63
N PHE A 25 20.64 -5.33 6.94
CA PHE A 25 21.04 -4.17 7.72
C PHE A 25 20.02 -3.92 8.82
N ASP A 26 20.49 -3.84 10.07
CA ASP A 26 19.67 -3.42 11.20
C ASP A 26 19.38 -1.92 11.07
N SER A 27 18.29 -1.58 10.38
CA SER A 27 17.89 -0.20 10.17
C SER A 27 17.16 0.31 11.41
N LYS A 28 17.90 0.84 12.38
CA LYS A 28 17.31 1.62 13.47
C LYS A 28 16.61 2.83 12.89
N ASP A 29 15.31 2.94 13.16
CA ASP A 29 14.44 3.97 12.61
C ASP A 29 13.54 4.48 13.73
N GLU A 30 13.84 5.69 14.21
CA GLU A 30 13.20 6.26 15.40
C GLU A 30 11.68 6.41 15.25
N GLU A 31 11.20 6.68 14.04
CA GLU A 31 9.76 6.77 13.76
C GLU A 31 9.09 5.40 13.85
N VAL A 32 9.76 4.33 13.39
CA VAL A 32 9.29 2.95 13.53
C VAL A 32 9.19 2.59 15.00
N ASP A 33 10.25 2.83 15.79
CA ASP A 33 10.29 2.47 17.20
C ASP A 33 9.27 3.26 18.03
N THR A 34 9.08 4.55 17.69
CA THR A 34 8.05 5.39 18.30
C THR A 34 6.65 4.88 17.98
N LEU A 35 6.40 4.46 16.73
CA LEU A 35 5.11 3.92 16.34
C LEU A 35 4.82 2.58 17.02
N LYS A 36 5.79 1.65 17.07
CA LYS A 36 5.65 0.37 17.78
C LYS A 36 5.17 0.55 19.23
N LYS A 37 5.76 1.50 19.96
CA LYS A 37 5.37 1.82 21.35
C LYS A 37 3.96 2.42 21.48
N LYS A 38 3.47 3.11 20.45
CA LYS A 38 2.14 3.73 20.42
C LYS A 38 1.06 2.78 19.91
N LEU A 39 1.43 1.66 19.30
CA LEU A 39 0.48 0.69 18.76
C LEU A 39 -0.06 -0.23 19.87
N LEU A 40 -1.34 -0.54 19.76
CA LEU A 40 -1.97 -1.65 20.44
C LEU A 40 -2.75 -2.45 19.40
N LEU A 41 -2.33 -3.69 19.19
CA LEU A 41 -2.96 -4.59 18.24
C LEU A 41 -3.97 -5.45 19.00
N ILE A 42 -5.25 -5.37 18.62
CA ILE A 42 -6.31 -6.22 19.18
C ILE A 42 -6.57 -7.33 18.18
N ASN A 43 -6.11 -8.53 18.53
CA ASN A 43 -6.26 -9.73 17.74
C ASN A 43 -7.64 -10.37 17.90
N CYS A 44 -8.24 -10.69 16.76
CA CYS A 44 -9.52 -11.36 16.65
C CYS A 44 -9.45 -12.73 15.96
N SER A 45 -8.25 -13.28 15.75
CA SER A 45 -8.07 -14.56 15.04
C SER A 45 -8.73 -15.74 15.74
N TYR A 46 -8.70 -15.79 17.08
CA TYR A 46 -9.14 -16.96 17.84
C TYR A 46 -10.56 -16.84 18.40
N ASP A 47 -11.06 -15.61 18.55
CA ASP A 47 -12.38 -15.33 19.11
C ASP A 47 -13.45 -15.34 18.02
N LYS A 48 -13.95 -16.54 17.71
CA LYS A 48 -14.95 -16.75 16.66
C LYS A 48 -16.31 -17.19 17.21
N LEU A 49 -17.35 -16.73 16.52
CA LEU A 49 -18.77 -17.07 16.66
C LEU A 49 -19.20 -17.82 15.39
N LEU A 50 -19.93 -18.92 15.53
CA LEU A 50 -20.53 -19.61 14.40
C LEU A 50 -21.87 -18.96 14.03
N VAL A 51 -22.03 -18.57 12.78
CA VAL A 51 -23.31 -18.10 12.23
C VAL A 51 -23.86 -19.08 11.19
N PRO A 52 -25.18 -19.22 11.06
CA PRO A 52 -25.78 -19.97 9.96
C PRO A 52 -25.30 -19.42 8.62
N TYR A 53 -24.92 -20.32 7.71
CA TYR A 53 -24.47 -19.98 6.37
C TYR A 53 -25.05 -20.99 5.38
N ALA A 54 -25.52 -20.51 4.24
CA ALA A 54 -26.04 -21.36 3.18
C ALA A 54 -25.36 -20.98 1.86
N ASP A 55 -24.92 -21.99 1.13
CA ASP A 55 -24.35 -21.87 -0.21
C ASP A 55 -24.96 -22.91 -1.15
N ASP A 56 -24.43 -23.02 -2.37
CA ASP A 56 -24.90 -23.95 -3.39
C ASP A 56 -24.76 -25.43 -2.99
N TYR A 57 -24.00 -25.73 -1.91
CA TYR A 57 -23.74 -27.08 -1.42
C TYR A 57 -24.54 -27.46 -0.17
N GLY A 58 -25.24 -26.51 0.46
CA GLY A 58 -26.18 -26.78 1.55
C GLY A 58 -26.21 -25.73 2.65
N ILE A 59 -26.77 -26.12 3.79
CA ILE A 59 -26.86 -25.28 5.00
C ILE A 59 -25.83 -25.76 6.01
N GLY A 60 -24.98 -24.86 6.47
CA GLY A 60 -23.96 -25.10 7.48
C GLY A 60 -23.78 -23.91 8.40
N THR A 61 -22.58 -23.80 8.97
CA THR A 61 -22.17 -22.64 9.76
C THR A 61 -20.85 -22.09 9.28
N LYS A 62 -20.65 -20.78 9.44
CA LYS A 62 -19.42 -20.08 9.10
C LYS A 62 -18.86 -19.40 10.36
N PRO A 63 -17.57 -19.55 10.66
CA PRO A 63 -16.94 -18.79 11.73
C PRO A 63 -16.77 -17.33 11.31
N ILE A 64 -17.20 -16.42 12.18
CA ILE A 64 -16.96 -14.99 12.07
C ILE A 64 -16.40 -14.47 13.40
N THR A 65 -15.81 -13.28 13.41
CA THR A 65 -15.33 -12.70 14.68
C THR A 65 -16.48 -12.50 15.67
N ASP A 66 -16.25 -12.83 16.94
CA ASP A 66 -17.24 -12.71 18.01
C ASP A 66 -17.63 -11.24 18.25
N ARG A 67 -18.84 -10.90 17.81
CA ARG A 67 -19.41 -9.54 17.90
C ARG A 67 -19.82 -9.15 19.31
N GLN A 68 -20.08 -10.11 20.19
CA GLN A 68 -20.39 -9.83 21.58
C GLN A 68 -19.12 -9.38 22.32
N LYS A 69 -18.03 -10.16 22.20
CA LYS A 69 -16.73 -9.80 22.81
C LYS A 69 -16.23 -8.44 22.31
N LEU A 70 -16.32 -8.19 21.01
CA LEU A 70 -15.99 -6.88 20.43
C LEU A 70 -16.83 -5.75 21.04
N ARG A 71 -18.13 -5.97 21.23
CA ARG A 71 -19.02 -4.98 21.85
C ARG A 71 -18.63 -4.71 23.31
N ASP A 72 -18.32 -5.75 24.06
CA ASP A 72 -17.94 -5.63 25.47
C ASP A 72 -16.60 -4.89 25.61
N LEU A 73 -15.62 -5.18 24.75
CA LEU A 73 -14.36 -4.43 24.70
C LEU A 73 -14.59 -2.96 24.35
N VAL A 74 -15.38 -2.65 23.32
CA VAL A 74 -15.67 -1.27 22.93
C VAL A 74 -16.39 -0.52 24.05
N HIS A 75 -17.30 -1.19 24.77
CA HIS A 75 -17.99 -0.61 25.91
C HIS A 75 -17.01 -0.17 27.01
N ILE A 76 -16.04 -1.03 27.35
CA ILE A 76 -14.98 -0.70 28.32
C ILE A 76 -14.13 0.48 27.83
N ILE A 77 -13.74 0.49 26.55
CA ILE A 77 -12.96 1.56 25.94
C ILE A 77 -13.72 2.89 25.95
N ASN A 78 -15.02 2.88 25.65
CA ASN A 78 -15.86 4.08 25.66
C ASN A 78 -16.02 4.69 27.05
N ALA A 79 -15.90 3.88 28.10
CA ALA A 79 -15.93 4.33 29.48
C ALA A 79 -14.58 4.92 29.96
N ALA A 80 -13.51 4.83 29.15
CA ALA A 80 -12.19 5.35 29.51
C ALA A 80 -12.24 6.88 29.73
N PRO A 81 -11.64 7.41 30.81
CA PRO A 81 -11.51 8.85 31.02
C PRO A 81 -10.72 9.53 29.89
N VAL A 82 -9.74 8.82 29.33
CA VAL A 82 -8.94 9.27 28.20
C VAL A 82 -9.07 8.24 27.07
N PRO A 83 -9.63 8.63 25.91
CA PRO A 83 -9.84 7.70 24.82
C PRO A 83 -8.52 7.31 24.13
N PRO A 84 -8.55 6.26 23.29
CA PRO A 84 -7.46 6.00 22.35
C PRO A 84 -7.23 7.19 21.42
N LEU A 85 -6.00 7.29 20.89
CA LEU A 85 -5.64 8.32 19.92
C LEU A 85 -6.51 8.20 18.66
N TYR A 86 -6.63 6.97 18.17
CA TYR A 86 -7.48 6.58 17.05
C TYR A 86 -7.69 5.06 17.07
N THR A 87 -8.77 4.58 16.44
CA THR A 87 -9.07 3.16 16.34
C THR A 87 -9.40 2.78 14.90
N VAL A 88 -8.68 1.78 14.38
CA VAL A 88 -8.90 1.21 13.06
C VAL A 88 -9.46 -0.20 13.21
N TRP A 89 -10.55 -0.48 12.50
CA TRP A 89 -11.23 -1.77 12.51
C TRP A 89 -11.06 -2.47 11.18
N ASP A 90 -10.05 -3.32 11.08
CA ASP A 90 -9.81 -4.16 9.92
C ASP A 90 -10.59 -5.47 9.99
N LEU A 91 -11.92 -5.31 10.04
CA LEU A 91 -12.89 -6.40 10.10
C LEU A 91 -14.09 -6.05 9.23
N PHE A 92 -14.51 -6.99 8.39
CA PHE A 92 -15.73 -6.85 7.61
C PHE A 92 -16.94 -7.40 8.38
N MET A 93 -18.09 -6.73 8.25
CA MET A 93 -19.37 -7.10 8.88
C MET A 93 -20.33 -7.68 7.84
N ASP A 94 -19.87 -8.71 7.12
CA ASP A 94 -20.57 -9.24 5.95
C ASP A 94 -21.69 -10.24 6.30
N TYR A 95 -21.65 -10.77 7.52
CA TYR A 95 -22.62 -11.75 8.01
C TYR A 95 -23.35 -11.20 9.24
N PRO A 96 -24.69 -11.04 9.16
CA PRO A 96 -25.46 -10.43 10.22
C PRO A 96 -25.54 -11.32 11.46
N THR A 97 -25.54 -10.70 12.63
CA THR A 97 -25.69 -11.36 13.92
C THR A 97 -26.68 -10.61 14.82
N LYS A 98 -27.21 -11.30 15.84
CA LYS A 98 -28.06 -10.67 16.86
C LYS A 98 -27.31 -9.62 17.71
N TYR A 99 -25.97 -9.59 17.66
CA TYR A 99 -25.14 -8.69 18.45
C TYR A 99 -24.75 -7.42 17.69
N ASP A 100 -24.94 -7.36 16.37
CA ASP A 100 -24.46 -6.26 15.53
C ASP A 100 -25.07 -4.93 15.95
N SER A 101 -26.37 -4.89 16.26
CA SER A 101 -27.04 -3.65 16.69
C SER A 101 -26.39 -3.06 17.95
N ALA A 102 -26.03 -3.89 18.92
CA ALA A 102 -25.36 -3.46 20.14
C ALA A 102 -23.91 -3.03 19.88
N LEU A 103 -23.17 -3.77 19.06
CA LEU A 103 -21.81 -3.42 18.66
C LEU A 103 -21.78 -2.08 17.93
N ILE A 104 -22.66 -1.88 16.96
CA ILE A 104 -22.78 -0.63 16.20
C ILE A 104 -23.14 0.55 17.12
N ALA A 105 -24.03 0.33 18.10
CA ALA A 105 -24.38 1.37 19.07
C ALA A 105 -23.17 1.81 19.91
N GLU A 106 -22.30 0.88 20.29
CA GLU A 106 -21.05 1.20 20.99
C GLU A 106 -20.01 1.85 20.07
N LEU A 107 -19.85 1.36 18.84
CA LEU A 107 -18.94 1.97 17.85
C LEU A 107 -19.32 3.42 17.53
N LYS A 108 -20.61 3.75 17.48
CA LYS A 108 -21.10 5.13 17.25
C LYS A 108 -20.74 6.09 18.37
N LYS A 109 -20.46 5.60 19.58
CA LYS A 109 -19.98 6.43 20.70
C LYS A 109 -18.49 6.76 20.58
N MET A 110 -17.72 5.96 19.83
CA MET A 110 -16.30 6.22 19.60
C MET A 110 -16.11 7.43 18.68
N LYS A 111 -15.42 8.48 19.16
CA LYS A 111 -15.21 9.71 18.39
C LYS A 111 -14.20 9.59 17.25
N ARG A 112 -13.33 8.57 17.28
CA ARG A 112 -12.16 8.45 16.40
C ARG A 112 -11.97 7.01 15.95
N VAL A 113 -12.94 6.53 15.18
CA VAL A 113 -12.97 5.16 14.68
C VAL A 113 -13.13 5.15 13.17
N THR A 114 -12.48 4.22 12.48
CA THR A 114 -12.74 3.94 11.06
C THR A 114 -12.84 2.46 10.83
N LEU A 115 -13.88 2.07 10.11
CA LEU A 115 -14.15 0.69 9.76
C LEU A 115 -13.65 0.39 8.35
N SER A 116 -13.08 -0.80 8.18
CA SER A 116 -12.73 -1.33 6.87
C SER A 116 -13.99 -1.62 6.06
N SER A 117 -13.89 -1.32 4.77
CA SER A 117 -14.88 -1.58 3.74
C SER A 117 -14.17 -2.12 2.51
N HIS A 118 -14.91 -2.79 1.63
CA HIS A 118 -14.41 -3.25 0.36
C HIS A 118 -15.45 -2.94 -0.75
N PRO A 119 -15.00 -2.73 -1.99
CA PRO A 119 -15.92 -2.72 -3.12
C PRO A 119 -16.48 -4.12 -3.33
N THR A 120 -17.78 -4.20 -3.58
CA THR A 120 -18.45 -5.41 -4.06
C THR A 120 -17.93 -5.80 -5.46
N GLU A 121 -18.27 -7.00 -5.93
CA GLU A 121 -17.92 -7.48 -7.28
C GLU A 121 -18.35 -6.52 -8.40
N LYS A 122 -19.42 -5.75 -8.18
CA LYS A 122 -19.93 -4.74 -9.12
C LYS A 122 -19.26 -3.36 -8.96
N SER A 123 -18.15 -3.28 -8.23
CA SER A 123 -17.45 -2.04 -7.88
C SER A 123 -18.29 -1.04 -7.07
N ILE A 124 -19.37 -1.50 -6.42
CA ILE A 124 -20.17 -0.68 -5.52
C ILE A 124 -19.53 -0.74 -4.13
N ILE A 125 -19.24 0.41 -3.53
CA ILE A 125 -18.62 0.49 -2.21
C ILE A 125 -19.69 0.25 -1.14
N GLN A 126 -19.53 -0.83 -0.38
CA GLN A 126 -20.46 -1.18 0.69
C GLN A 126 -20.09 -0.44 1.98
N LYS A 127 -20.93 0.51 2.40
CA LYS A 127 -20.77 1.17 3.70
C LYS A 127 -21.07 0.16 4.82
N PRO A 128 -20.19 -0.04 5.80
CA PRO A 128 -20.43 -0.99 6.89
C PRO A 128 -21.70 -0.67 7.69
N HIS A 129 -21.93 0.61 8.00
CA HIS A 129 -23.15 1.10 8.62
C HIS A 129 -23.30 2.62 8.44
N GLU A 130 -24.53 3.13 8.42
CA GLU A 130 -24.80 4.57 8.40
C GLU A 130 -24.39 5.27 9.71
N GLY A 131 -23.73 6.43 9.58
CA GLY A 131 -23.25 7.22 10.72
C GLY A 131 -21.93 6.72 11.31
N LEU A 132 -21.26 5.74 10.70
CA LEU A 132 -19.91 5.34 11.02
C LEU A 132 -18.96 5.69 9.87
N ASP A 133 -17.78 6.16 10.24
CA ASP A 133 -16.70 6.44 9.31
C ASP A 133 -16.12 5.13 8.76
N TYR A 134 -15.84 5.11 7.46
CA TYR A 134 -15.29 3.93 6.78
C TYR A 134 -14.23 4.31 5.76
N ALA A 135 -13.38 3.35 5.41
CA ALA A 135 -12.39 3.46 4.35
C ALA A 135 -12.10 2.09 3.73
N LEU A 136 -11.55 2.08 2.52
CA LEU A 136 -11.27 0.84 1.81
C LEU A 136 -10.01 0.15 2.35
N ALA A 137 -10.12 -1.13 2.67
CA ALA A 137 -9.00 -1.99 3.06
C ALA A 137 -8.68 -2.97 1.94
N GLN A 138 -8.12 -2.45 0.85
CA GLN A 138 -7.78 -3.22 -0.33
C GLN A 138 -6.45 -2.76 -0.91
N TYR A 139 -5.68 -3.71 -1.42
CA TYR A 139 -4.36 -3.50 -1.98
C TYR A 139 -4.16 -4.34 -3.24
N ALA A 140 -3.10 -4.03 -3.98
CA ALA A 140 -2.68 -4.77 -5.15
C ALA A 140 -1.78 -5.94 -4.76
N THR A 141 -2.02 -7.09 -5.38
CA THR A 141 -1.14 -8.25 -5.27
C THR A 141 -0.67 -8.69 -6.65
N MET A 142 0.53 -9.25 -6.71
CA MET A 142 1.09 -9.87 -7.91
C MET A 142 1.51 -11.30 -7.56
N SER A 143 0.96 -12.30 -8.27
CA SER A 143 1.19 -13.72 -7.94
C SER A 143 0.94 -14.02 -6.45
N ASP A 144 -0.20 -13.54 -5.94
CA ASP A 144 -0.62 -13.64 -4.53
C ASP A 144 0.32 -13.00 -3.49
N THR A 145 1.34 -12.27 -3.96
CA THR A 145 2.26 -11.50 -3.11
C THR A 145 1.80 -10.05 -3.05
N PHE A 146 1.68 -9.49 -1.85
CA PHE A 146 1.41 -8.06 -1.66
C PHE A 146 2.52 -7.21 -2.31
N LEU A 147 2.13 -6.17 -3.04
CA LEU A 147 3.10 -5.27 -3.71
C LEU A 147 2.87 -3.80 -3.37
N LYS A 148 1.64 -3.30 -3.55
CA LYS A 148 1.32 -1.87 -3.46
C LYS A 148 0.02 -1.59 -2.74
N TYR A 149 -0.04 -0.41 -2.14
CA TYR A 149 -1.26 0.15 -1.61
C TYR A 149 -1.66 1.40 -2.40
N ARG A 150 -2.97 1.58 -2.60
CA ARG A 150 -3.55 2.78 -3.21
C ARG A 150 -3.99 3.75 -2.11
N LEU A 151 -3.90 5.05 -2.36
CA LEU A 151 -4.28 6.10 -1.41
C LEU A 151 -5.76 6.50 -1.54
N MET A 152 -6.22 6.73 -2.77
CA MET A 152 -7.59 7.15 -3.07
C MET A 152 -8.21 6.28 -4.16
N TYR A 153 -9.45 5.84 -3.93
CA TYR A 153 -10.25 5.21 -4.96
C TYR A 153 -10.76 6.28 -5.92
N ASP A 154 -11.45 7.28 -5.37
CA ASP A 154 -11.87 8.51 -6.03
C ASP A 154 -11.83 9.68 -5.02
N ASN A 155 -12.43 10.82 -5.37
CA ASN A 155 -12.47 12.00 -4.48
C ASN A 155 -13.43 11.86 -3.28
N SER A 156 -14.31 10.85 -3.29
CA SER A 156 -15.29 10.58 -2.23
C SER A 156 -14.82 9.48 -1.27
N VAL A 157 -14.04 8.51 -1.75
CA VAL A 157 -13.60 7.36 -0.95
C VAL A 157 -12.08 7.19 -0.95
N LYS A 158 -11.54 7.05 0.25
CA LYS A 158 -10.12 6.86 0.55
C LYS A 158 -9.86 5.44 1.02
N TYR A 159 -8.61 5.02 0.87
CA TYR A 159 -8.13 3.79 1.49
C TYR A 159 -7.73 4.04 2.95
N LEU A 160 -7.78 2.99 3.76
CA LEU A 160 -7.65 3.05 5.20
C LEU A 160 -6.36 3.73 5.69
N PRO A 161 -5.17 3.48 5.11
CA PRO A 161 -3.94 4.18 5.51
C PRO A 161 -3.99 5.70 5.33
N LEU A 162 -4.56 6.19 4.22
CA LEU A 162 -4.70 7.61 3.97
C LEU A 162 -5.75 8.24 4.90
N ARG A 163 -6.86 7.53 5.15
CA ARG A 163 -7.90 8.00 6.07
C ARG A 163 -7.34 8.15 7.48
N LEU A 164 -6.57 7.17 7.95
CA LEU A 164 -5.87 7.24 9.23
C LEU A 164 -4.89 8.42 9.27
N TYR A 165 -4.11 8.61 8.20
CA TYR A 165 -3.17 9.73 8.09
C TYR A 165 -3.86 11.09 8.23
N GLU A 166 -4.93 11.34 7.48
CA GLU A 166 -5.69 12.60 7.55
C GLU A 166 -6.41 12.81 8.88
N ALA A 167 -6.78 11.72 9.57
CA ALA A 167 -7.42 11.82 10.87
C ALA A 167 -6.42 12.23 11.99
N LEU A 168 -5.15 11.88 11.82
CA LEU A 168 -4.08 12.21 12.76
C LEU A 168 -3.30 13.47 12.38
N HIS A 169 -3.30 13.84 11.09
CA HIS A 169 -2.61 14.99 10.55
C HIS A 169 -3.61 15.85 9.77
N PRO A 170 -3.88 17.10 10.19
CA PRO A 170 -4.87 17.96 9.55
C PRO A 170 -4.44 18.30 8.11
N SER A 171 -4.85 17.45 7.18
CA SER A 171 -4.49 17.50 5.77
C SER A 171 -5.65 16.99 4.93
N SER A 172 -5.76 17.49 3.69
CA SER A 172 -6.81 17.09 2.76
C SER A 172 -6.20 16.69 1.43
N HIS A 173 -6.54 15.48 1.01
CA HIS A 173 -6.05 14.91 -0.24
C HIS A 173 -7.18 14.83 -1.27
N LYS A 174 -6.87 15.22 -2.50
CA LYS A 174 -7.78 15.14 -3.65
C LYS A 174 -7.10 14.43 -4.82
N LYS A 175 -7.82 13.53 -5.46
CA LYS A 175 -7.38 12.83 -6.66
C LYS A 175 -7.55 13.73 -7.89
N PHE A 176 -6.48 13.87 -8.68
CA PHE A 176 -6.48 14.60 -9.94
C PHE A 176 -5.52 13.93 -10.95
N ALA A 177 -5.99 13.67 -12.17
CA ALA A 177 -5.19 13.09 -13.27
C ALA A 177 -4.39 11.83 -12.89
N GLY A 178 -4.94 10.95 -12.03
CA GLY A 178 -4.27 9.73 -11.56
C GLY A 178 -3.30 9.94 -10.38
N PHE A 179 -3.03 11.17 -9.99
CA PHE A 179 -2.26 11.56 -8.81
C PHE A 179 -3.18 11.92 -7.65
N VAL A 180 -2.57 12.11 -6.48
CA VAL A 180 -3.18 12.71 -5.30
C VAL A 180 -2.52 14.06 -5.05
N PHE A 181 -3.30 15.07 -4.69
CA PHE A 181 -2.85 16.43 -4.43
C PHE A 181 -3.23 16.86 -3.01
N SER A 182 -2.26 17.42 -2.30
CA SER A 182 -2.38 18.02 -0.96
C SER A 182 -1.41 19.21 -0.91
N GLU A 183 -0.40 19.20 -0.05
CA GLU A 183 0.74 20.15 -0.07
C GLU A 183 1.79 19.83 -1.16
N GLY A 184 1.33 19.36 -2.32
CA GLY A 184 2.17 18.88 -3.42
C GLY A 184 1.58 17.67 -4.12
N TRP A 185 2.32 17.18 -5.11
CA TRP A 185 1.94 16.02 -5.92
C TRP A 185 2.34 14.71 -5.25
N TRP A 186 1.41 13.77 -5.21
CA TRP A 186 1.59 12.46 -4.60
C TRP A 186 1.20 11.38 -5.60
N LEU A 187 1.94 10.27 -5.60
CA LEU A 187 1.54 9.07 -6.31
C LEU A 187 0.28 8.50 -5.62
N ASN A 188 -0.76 8.18 -6.40
CA ASN A 188 -1.97 7.56 -5.84
C ASN A 188 -1.74 6.11 -5.39
N SER A 189 -0.61 5.51 -5.74
CA SER A 189 -0.20 4.19 -5.29
C SER A 189 1.31 4.12 -5.21
N PHE A 190 1.85 3.40 -4.23
CA PHE A 190 3.28 3.23 -4.05
C PHE A 190 3.61 1.83 -3.49
N ILE A 191 4.82 1.36 -3.74
CA ILE A 191 5.33 0.11 -3.16
C ILE A 191 5.63 0.38 -1.68
N VAL A 192 5.15 -0.51 -0.82
CA VAL A 192 5.18 -0.30 0.63
C VAL A 192 6.39 -1.01 1.22
N ASP A 193 7.21 -0.25 1.93
CA ASP A 193 8.25 -0.79 2.79
C ASP A 193 7.61 -1.48 4.02
N LEU A 194 8.19 -2.58 4.50
CA LEU A 194 7.68 -3.37 5.64
C LEU A 194 8.61 -3.32 6.86
N PRO A 195 8.84 -2.14 7.48
CA PRO A 195 9.70 -2.03 8.66
C PRO A 195 9.05 -2.60 9.93
N ILE A 196 7.72 -2.70 10.00
CA ILE A 196 6.99 -3.40 11.06
C ILE A 196 6.51 -4.74 10.49
N ARG A 197 6.75 -5.83 11.20
CA ARG A 197 6.65 -7.21 10.68
C ARG A 197 6.16 -8.14 11.78
N ARG A 198 5.58 -9.29 11.38
CA ARG A 198 5.08 -10.32 12.29
C ARG A 198 6.06 -10.68 13.40
N PHE A 199 7.35 -10.83 13.08
CA PHE A 199 8.37 -11.17 14.09
C PHE A 199 8.45 -10.15 15.24
N HIS A 200 8.13 -8.87 15.01
CA HIS A 200 8.10 -7.86 16.07
C HIS A 200 6.92 -8.04 17.02
N MET A 201 5.82 -8.62 16.53
CA MET A 201 4.71 -9.05 17.38
C MET A 201 5.13 -10.27 18.19
N ASP A 202 5.73 -11.26 17.53
CA ASP A 202 6.16 -12.52 18.17
C ASP A 202 7.25 -12.29 19.23
N ASN A 203 8.10 -11.27 19.04
CA ASN A 203 9.14 -10.86 19.99
C ASN A 203 8.66 -9.86 21.06
N ASN A 204 7.36 -9.56 21.14
CA ASN A 204 6.77 -8.59 22.08
C ASN A 204 7.32 -7.16 21.95
N GLU A 205 7.81 -6.76 20.78
CA GLU A 205 8.17 -5.35 20.52
C GLU A 205 6.93 -4.48 20.29
N ILE A 206 5.78 -5.10 20.01
CA ILE A 206 4.48 -4.47 19.84
C ILE A 206 3.49 -5.16 20.77
N THR A 207 2.69 -4.39 21.50
CA THR A 207 1.65 -4.96 22.35
C THR A 207 0.53 -5.55 21.48
N VAL A 208 0.29 -6.86 21.62
CA VAL A 208 -0.80 -7.59 20.96
C VAL A 208 -1.65 -8.26 22.02
N TRP A 209 -2.96 -8.07 21.96
CA TRP A 209 -3.92 -8.69 22.86
C TRP A 209 -4.95 -9.48 22.07
N ASN A 210 -5.20 -10.73 22.46
CA ASN A 210 -6.40 -11.43 21.99
C ASN A 210 -7.63 -10.81 22.66
N VAL A 211 -8.71 -10.58 21.91
CA VAL A 211 -9.90 -9.91 22.47
C VAL A 211 -10.51 -10.70 23.63
N GLY A 212 -10.56 -12.03 23.55
CA GLY A 212 -11.03 -12.87 24.66
C GLY A 212 -10.13 -12.78 25.88
N GLU A 213 -8.82 -12.96 25.68
CA GLU A 213 -7.82 -12.88 26.75
C GLU A 213 -7.86 -11.53 27.48
N ALA A 214 -8.01 -10.44 26.73
CA ALA A 214 -8.09 -9.11 27.31
C ALA A 214 -9.31 -8.94 28.21
N LEU A 215 -10.46 -9.49 27.81
CA LEU A 215 -11.70 -9.41 28.60
C LEU A 215 -11.69 -10.34 29.83
N ASP A 216 -11.01 -11.48 29.73
CA ASP A 216 -10.98 -12.49 30.79
C ASP A 216 -9.92 -12.19 31.86
N ASN A 217 -8.78 -11.59 31.46
CA ASN A 217 -7.61 -11.46 32.33
C ASN A 217 -7.34 -10.03 32.82
N PHE A 218 -7.88 -9.00 32.16
CA PHE A 218 -7.68 -7.62 32.58
C PHE A 218 -8.95 -7.02 33.15
N THR A 219 -8.77 -6.20 34.18
CA THR A 219 -9.82 -5.34 34.70
C THR A 219 -10.18 -4.24 33.68
N PRO A 220 -11.42 -3.70 33.72
CA PRO A 220 -11.79 -2.56 32.88
C PRO A 220 -10.80 -1.38 33.00
N GLU A 221 -10.29 -1.11 34.19
CA GLU A 221 -9.34 -0.03 34.47
C GLU A 221 -7.98 -0.27 33.78
N GLU A 222 -7.47 -1.50 33.77
CA GLU A 222 -6.22 -1.87 33.08
C GLU A 222 -6.35 -1.75 31.56
N ILE A 223 -7.49 -2.16 31.00
CA ILE A 223 -7.80 -1.98 29.57
C ILE A 223 -7.80 -0.49 29.26
N GLN A 224 -8.52 0.31 30.05
CA GLN A 224 -8.64 1.76 29.84
C GLN A 224 -7.30 2.50 29.93
N GLU A 225 -6.45 2.17 30.90
CA GLU A 225 -5.12 2.79 31.00
C GLU A 225 -4.21 2.34 29.84
N THR A 226 -4.35 1.12 29.35
CA THR A 226 -3.52 0.64 28.23
C THR A 226 -3.92 1.29 26.91
N VAL A 227 -5.22 1.49 26.63
CA VAL A 227 -5.67 2.09 25.36
C VAL A 227 -5.41 3.59 25.26
N LYS A 228 -5.24 4.26 26.41
CA LYS A 228 -5.05 5.70 26.53
C LYS A 228 -3.96 6.24 25.60
N GLY A 229 -4.36 7.10 24.66
CA GLY A 229 -3.44 7.76 23.73
C GLY A 229 -2.72 6.81 22.74
N ARG A 230 -3.10 5.53 22.68
CA ARG A 230 -2.56 4.55 21.73
C ARG A 230 -3.34 4.55 20.41
N LEU A 231 -2.67 4.14 19.35
CA LEU A 231 -3.30 3.80 18.07
C LEU A 231 -3.73 2.33 18.14
N LEU A 232 -5.04 2.11 18.19
CA LEU A 232 -5.62 0.78 18.24
C LEU A 232 -5.88 0.27 16.82
N VAL A 233 -5.44 -0.95 16.54
CA VAL A 233 -5.76 -1.66 15.29
C VAL A 233 -6.38 -2.99 15.65
N VAL A 234 -7.66 -3.16 15.32
CA VAL A 234 -8.46 -4.35 15.58
C VAL A 234 -8.52 -5.15 14.28
N GLY A 235 -8.11 -6.42 14.29
CA GLY A 235 -8.05 -7.23 13.08
C GLY A 235 -7.67 -8.69 13.32
N ASP A 236 -7.59 -9.45 12.25
CA ASP A 236 -7.10 -10.84 12.28
C ASP A 236 -5.58 -10.84 12.03
N PHE A 237 -4.80 -11.11 13.07
CA PHE A 237 -3.34 -10.97 13.00
C PHE A 237 -2.58 -12.30 12.80
N TYR A 238 -3.27 -13.45 12.91
CA TYR A 238 -2.59 -14.76 12.95
C TYR A 238 -3.14 -15.82 11.99
N GLU A 239 -4.41 -15.76 11.57
CA GLU A 239 -5.06 -16.90 10.91
C GLU A 239 -5.63 -16.55 9.53
N ASN A 240 -6.68 -15.73 9.46
CA ASN A 240 -7.51 -15.64 8.26
C ASN A 240 -7.09 -14.54 7.29
N ASP A 241 -6.37 -13.52 7.78
CA ASP A 241 -5.97 -12.35 7.00
C ASP A 241 -4.45 -12.29 6.84
N ILE A 242 -3.85 -13.42 6.46
CA ILE A 242 -2.41 -13.57 6.24
C ILE A 242 -2.10 -13.50 4.74
N HIS A 243 -1.13 -12.68 4.38
CA HIS A 243 -0.75 -12.41 3.00
C HIS A 243 0.72 -12.71 2.77
N GLN A 244 1.03 -13.28 1.61
CA GLN A 244 2.42 -13.49 1.22
C GLN A 244 3.06 -12.14 0.89
N THR A 245 4.27 -11.92 1.39
CA THR A 245 5.13 -10.80 1.02
C THR A 245 6.51 -11.35 0.70
N PHE A 246 7.40 -10.54 0.11
CA PHE A 246 8.77 -10.99 -0.09
C PHE A 246 9.56 -11.22 1.22
N LEU A 247 9.13 -10.61 2.34
CA LEU A 247 9.68 -10.88 3.68
C LEU A 247 8.96 -12.02 4.42
N GLY A 248 8.16 -12.82 3.72
CA GLY A 248 7.33 -13.89 4.28
C GLY A 248 5.93 -13.42 4.62
N GLU A 249 5.20 -14.25 5.36
CA GLU A 249 3.80 -14.02 5.70
C GLU A 249 3.61 -12.81 6.61
N GLN A 250 2.73 -11.89 6.21
CA GLN A 250 2.37 -10.70 6.99
C GLN A 250 0.85 -10.58 7.13
N PRO A 251 0.35 -10.16 8.31
CA PRO A 251 -1.07 -9.89 8.48
C PRO A 251 -1.53 -8.65 7.69
N GLY A 252 -2.74 -8.70 7.13
CA GLY A 252 -3.37 -7.59 6.41
C GLY A 252 -3.41 -6.28 7.20
N PRO A 253 -3.78 -6.28 8.50
CA PRO A 253 -3.76 -5.06 9.30
C PRO A 253 -2.35 -4.50 9.46
N LEU A 254 -1.31 -5.36 9.42
CA LEU A 254 0.08 -4.92 9.51
C LEU A 254 0.56 -4.28 8.20
N LEU A 255 0.10 -4.77 7.05
CA LEU A 255 0.33 -4.12 5.75
C LEU A 255 -0.28 -2.71 5.73
N MET A 256 -1.47 -2.56 6.30
CA MET A 256 -2.13 -1.26 6.47
C MET A 256 -1.33 -0.31 7.37
N ILE A 257 -0.82 -0.79 8.52
CA ILE A 257 0.05 -0.02 9.42
C ILE A 257 1.33 0.44 8.71
N ASN A 258 2.02 -0.46 8.00
CA ASN A 258 3.24 -0.12 7.26
C ASN A 258 2.97 0.90 6.15
N THR A 259 1.82 0.79 5.48
CA THR A 259 1.41 1.77 4.47
C THR A 259 1.19 3.13 5.11
N TYR A 260 0.51 3.20 6.26
CA TYR A 260 0.34 4.44 7.01
C TYR A 260 1.69 5.06 7.38
N LEU A 261 2.64 4.25 7.87
CA LEU A 261 3.99 4.72 8.18
C LEU A 261 4.73 5.22 6.92
N GLY A 262 4.56 4.56 5.77
CA GLY A 262 5.07 5.03 4.48
C GLY A 262 4.52 6.41 4.10
N ILE A 263 3.24 6.67 4.38
CA ILE A 263 2.62 7.98 4.17
C ILE A 263 3.22 9.03 5.10
N VAL A 264 3.38 8.72 6.40
CA VAL A 264 4.01 9.62 7.38
C VAL A 264 5.42 10.02 6.93
N LYS A 265 6.18 9.08 6.37
CA LYS A 265 7.52 9.30 5.81
C LYS A 265 7.55 10.03 4.46
N GLY A 266 6.39 10.40 3.91
CA GLY A 266 6.29 11.08 2.62
C GLY A 266 6.67 10.20 1.42
N ARG A 267 6.67 8.87 1.55
CA ARG A 267 6.98 7.93 0.45
C ARG A 267 6.16 8.16 -0.82
N PRO A 268 4.85 8.49 -0.77
CA PRO A 268 4.11 8.83 -1.98
C PRO A 268 4.36 10.26 -2.53
N LYS A 269 4.96 11.18 -1.75
CA LYS A 269 5.10 12.61 -2.14
C LYS A 269 6.20 12.81 -3.18
N ILE A 270 5.86 13.30 -4.36
CA ILE A 270 6.84 13.62 -5.41
C ILE A 270 7.68 14.82 -4.98
N THR A 271 8.93 14.56 -4.58
CA THR A 271 9.87 15.60 -4.16
C THR A 271 10.56 16.25 -5.36
N LEU A 272 11.11 17.46 -5.17
CA LEU A 272 11.92 18.12 -6.19
C LEU A 272 13.16 17.28 -6.56
N LEU A 273 13.74 16.58 -5.58
CA LEU A 273 14.86 15.66 -5.81
C LEU A 273 14.43 14.49 -6.72
N LEU A 274 13.33 13.82 -6.41
CA LEU A 274 12.79 12.74 -7.24
C LEU A 274 12.53 13.23 -8.67
N PHE A 275 11.82 14.37 -8.79
CA PHE A 275 11.54 14.97 -10.08
C PHE A 275 12.81 15.29 -10.86
N SER A 276 13.83 15.86 -10.20
CA SER A 276 15.10 16.23 -10.85
C SER A 276 15.88 15.00 -11.32
N LEU A 277 15.94 13.94 -10.52
CA LEU A 277 16.59 12.68 -10.90
C LEU A 277 15.92 12.08 -12.14
N VAL A 278 14.60 11.96 -12.11
CA VAL A 278 13.82 11.47 -13.25
C VAL A 278 14.03 12.38 -14.46
N PHE A 279 13.91 13.69 -14.31
CA PHE A 279 14.14 14.64 -15.40
C PHE A 279 15.53 14.50 -16.02
N MET A 280 16.59 14.39 -15.21
CA MET A 280 17.96 14.20 -15.70
C MET A 280 18.12 12.90 -16.49
N LEU A 281 17.54 11.79 -16.02
CA LEU A 281 17.56 10.53 -16.76
C LEU A 281 16.92 10.72 -18.14
N TYR A 282 15.72 11.31 -18.18
CA TYR A 282 14.98 11.48 -19.44
C TYR A 282 15.68 12.46 -20.38
N PHE A 283 16.23 13.54 -19.83
CA PHE A 283 17.02 14.49 -20.60
C PHE A 283 18.25 13.81 -21.21
N ALA A 284 19.00 13.05 -20.40
CA ALA A 284 20.20 12.34 -20.86
C ALA A 284 19.88 11.26 -21.90
N THR A 285 18.82 10.46 -21.71
CA THR A 285 18.42 9.42 -22.68
C THR A 285 17.90 10.04 -23.96
N THR A 286 17.07 11.09 -23.88
CA THR A 286 16.58 11.82 -25.06
C THR A 286 17.73 12.47 -25.83
N TRP A 287 18.63 13.16 -25.13
CA TRP A 287 19.82 13.76 -25.72
C TRP A 287 20.69 12.72 -26.41
N TYR A 288 20.90 11.55 -25.79
CA TYR A 288 21.64 10.44 -26.36
C TYR A 288 21.00 9.90 -27.64
N VAL A 289 19.68 9.68 -27.64
CA VAL A 289 18.92 9.21 -28.82
C VAL A 289 19.06 10.19 -29.98
N LEU A 290 18.82 11.49 -29.74
CA LEU A 290 18.86 12.52 -30.78
C LEU A 290 20.29 12.81 -31.29
N SER A 291 21.29 12.82 -30.40
CA SER A 291 22.69 13.09 -30.77
C SER A 291 23.32 11.96 -31.57
N ARG A 292 22.78 10.73 -31.44
CA ARG A 292 23.24 9.56 -32.19
C ARG A 292 23.14 9.75 -33.70
N ARG A 293 22.14 10.50 -34.18
CA ARG A 293 21.96 10.82 -35.61
C ARG A 293 23.18 11.50 -36.26
N ASN A 294 23.98 12.24 -35.48
CA ASN A 294 25.23 12.86 -35.97
C ASN A 294 26.46 11.95 -35.92
N ASN A 295 26.47 10.90 -35.08
CA ASN A 295 27.67 10.10 -34.77
C ASN A 295 27.66 8.66 -35.35
N GLU A 296 26.61 8.23 -36.07
CA GLU A 296 26.56 6.88 -36.67
C GLU A 296 27.52 6.63 -37.86
N ARG A 297 28.48 7.53 -38.12
CA ARG A 297 29.58 7.24 -39.05
C ARG A 297 30.68 6.35 -38.45
N VAL A 298 30.82 6.26 -37.12
CA VAL A 298 31.99 5.59 -36.50
C VAL A 298 31.69 4.19 -35.94
N LEU A 299 30.44 3.88 -35.58
CA LEU A 299 30.07 2.59 -34.93
C LEU A 299 29.44 1.56 -35.89
N LYS A 300 29.87 1.51 -37.16
CA LYS A 300 29.43 0.53 -38.17
C LYS A 300 30.37 -0.67 -38.30
N VAL A 301 30.96 -1.15 -37.21
CA VAL A 301 31.91 -2.27 -37.25
C VAL A 301 31.28 -3.57 -36.71
N VAL A 302 30.89 -4.41 -37.67
CA VAL A 302 31.03 -5.89 -37.68
C VAL A 302 30.07 -6.77 -36.87
N MET A 303 28.96 -6.28 -36.32
CA MET A 303 27.95 -7.21 -35.78
C MET A 303 26.49 -6.87 -36.15
N PHE A 304 25.77 -7.89 -36.62
CA PHE A 304 24.32 -8.02 -36.82
C PHE A 304 23.70 -7.70 -38.19
N ARG A 305 23.67 -8.74 -39.03
CA ARG A 305 22.91 -8.84 -40.29
C ARG A 305 21.38 -8.95 -40.11
N GLN A 306 20.86 -9.11 -38.89
CA GLN A 306 19.41 -9.24 -38.65
C GLN A 306 18.81 -7.99 -37.97
N LYS A 307 17.80 -7.38 -38.61
CA LYS A 307 17.12 -6.16 -38.13
C LYS A 307 16.44 -6.34 -36.76
N ILE A 308 15.96 -7.55 -36.50
CA ILE A 308 15.23 -7.91 -35.27
C ILE A 308 16.19 -7.97 -34.06
N GLY A 309 17.37 -8.59 -34.20
CA GLY A 309 18.33 -8.69 -33.09
C GLY A 309 18.85 -7.33 -32.58
N ARG A 310 19.01 -6.34 -33.48
CA ARG A 310 19.41 -4.97 -33.09
C ARG A 310 18.34 -4.25 -32.28
N PHE A 311 17.06 -4.50 -32.57
CA PHE A 311 15.94 -3.95 -31.80
C PHE A 311 15.92 -4.53 -30.38
N PHE A 312 16.03 -5.86 -30.25
CA PHE A 312 16.05 -6.52 -28.94
C PHE A 312 17.26 -6.14 -28.08
N LEU A 313 18.46 -6.02 -28.66
CA LEU A 313 19.65 -5.63 -27.89
C LEU A 313 19.58 -4.17 -27.38
N LYS A 314 19.04 -3.25 -28.21
CA LYS A 314 18.77 -1.87 -27.79
C LYS A 314 17.71 -1.82 -26.68
N TYR A 315 16.62 -2.56 -26.86
CA TYR A 315 15.54 -2.69 -25.88
C TYR A 315 16.08 -3.20 -24.54
N LEU A 316 16.91 -4.24 -24.58
CA LEU A 316 17.57 -4.81 -23.41
C LEU A 316 18.48 -3.78 -22.71
N THR A 317 19.22 -2.98 -23.49
CA THR A 317 20.09 -1.93 -22.93
C THR A 317 19.27 -0.90 -22.15
N TYR A 318 18.15 -0.43 -22.70
CA TYR A 318 17.26 0.48 -21.98
C TYR A 318 16.69 -0.17 -20.72
N ILE A 319 16.21 -1.40 -20.79
CA ILE A 319 15.72 -2.12 -19.60
C ILE A 319 16.78 -2.14 -18.50
N VAL A 320 18.01 -2.54 -18.81
CA VAL A 320 19.08 -2.62 -17.81
C VAL A 320 19.37 -1.25 -17.20
N VAL A 321 19.48 -0.20 -18.03
CA VAL A 321 19.73 1.18 -17.56
C VAL A 321 18.58 1.68 -16.67
N PHE A 322 17.33 1.52 -17.10
CA PHE A 322 16.16 1.95 -16.34
C PHE A 322 16.03 1.16 -15.03
N THR A 323 16.27 -0.15 -15.03
CA THR A 323 16.26 -0.97 -13.81
C THR A 323 17.31 -0.51 -12.81
N LEU A 324 18.57 -0.34 -13.25
CA LEU A 324 19.66 0.15 -12.39
C LEU A 324 19.33 1.55 -11.85
N PHE A 325 18.75 2.41 -12.70
CA PHE A 325 18.35 3.75 -12.29
C PHE A 325 17.19 3.74 -11.30
N THR A 326 16.19 2.86 -11.45
CA THR A 326 15.10 2.72 -10.48
C THR A 326 15.62 2.29 -9.12
N VAL A 327 16.55 1.32 -9.08
CA VAL A 327 17.23 0.92 -7.83
C VAL A 327 17.98 2.11 -7.22
N PHE A 328 18.73 2.86 -8.04
CA PHE A 328 19.44 4.06 -7.59
C PHE A 328 18.48 5.13 -7.02
N VAL A 329 17.41 5.46 -7.74
CA VAL A 329 16.39 6.42 -7.29
C VAL A 329 15.79 5.99 -5.95
N TYR A 330 15.50 4.69 -5.79
CA TYR A 330 15.00 4.19 -4.53
C TYR A 330 16.04 4.34 -3.41
N VAL A 331 17.31 4.00 -3.63
CA VAL A 331 18.35 4.13 -2.60
C VAL A 331 18.49 5.58 -2.15
N VAL A 332 18.37 6.54 -3.08
CA VAL A 332 18.54 7.98 -2.80
C VAL A 332 17.29 8.61 -2.17
N THR A 333 16.10 8.29 -2.69
CA THR A 333 14.85 8.98 -2.31
C THR A 333 13.94 8.15 -1.42
N GLY A 334 14.15 6.83 -1.40
CA GLY A 334 13.24 5.90 -0.75
C GLY A 334 11.93 5.68 -1.50
N GLN A 335 11.82 6.15 -2.74
CA GLN A 335 10.59 6.13 -3.53
C GLN A 335 10.73 5.18 -4.71
N HIS A 336 9.65 4.45 -5.00
CA HIS A 336 9.58 3.55 -6.14
C HIS A 336 8.88 4.21 -7.31
N LEU A 337 9.50 4.18 -8.48
CA LEU A 337 8.92 4.63 -9.74
C LEU A 337 9.04 3.55 -10.79
N GLN A 338 7.95 3.31 -11.49
CA GLN A 338 7.92 2.40 -12.62
C GLN A 338 8.44 3.09 -13.87
N LEU A 339 9.72 2.85 -14.20
CA LEU A 339 10.36 3.48 -15.35
C LEU A 339 10.30 2.62 -16.63
N LEU A 340 9.96 1.32 -16.52
CA LEU A 340 9.90 0.43 -17.68
C LEU A 340 8.84 0.80 -18.72
N LEU A 341 7.68 1.34 -18.30
CA LEU A 341 6.66 1.81 -19.24
C LEU A 341 7.22 2.92 -20.17
N PHE A 342 8.20 3.68 -19.69
CA PHE A 342 8.84 4.73 -20.47
C PHE A 342 9.94 4.21 -21.38
N ALA A 343 10.57 3.07 -21.05
CA ALA A 343 11.43 2.37 -22.00
C ALA A 343 10.64 2.02 -23.27
N LEU A 344 9.39 1.56 -23.15
CA LEU A 344 8.51 1.34 -24.30
C LEU A 344 8.29 2.62 -25.11
N TYR A 345 8.00 3.75 -24.44
CA TYR A 345 7.86 5.06 -25.08
C TYR A 345 9.08 5.45 -25.91
N PHE A 346 10.30 5.32 -25.36
CA PHE A 346 11.53 5.63 -26.09
C PHE A 346 11.78 4.68 -27.27
N ASN A 347 11.39 3.41 -27.16
CA ASN A 347 11.47 2.49 -28.30
C ASN A 347 10.48 2.86 -29.41
N VAL A 348 9.29 3.35 -29.06
CA VAL A 348 8.34 3.89 -30.04
C VAL A 348 8.90 5.16 -30.70
N ILE A 349 9.52 6.07 -29.94
CA ILE A 349 10.18 7.25 -30.52
C ILE A 349 11.31 6.85 -31.47
N ASP A 350 12.24 5.98 -31.05
CA ASP A 350 13.36 5.51 -31.90
C ASP A 350 12.79 4.85 -33.17
N PHE A 351 11.71 4.06 -33.07
CA PHE A 351 11.04 3.48 -34.23
C PHE A 351 10.45 4.54 -35.18
N VAL A 352 9.73 5.53 -34.64
CA VAL A 352 9.12 6.61 -35.44
C VAL A 352 10.20 7.47 -36.08
N GLU A 353 11.25 7.83 -35.36
CA GLU A 353 12.38 8.60 -35.88
C GLU A 353 13.08 7.83 -37.01
N ASN A 354 13.42 6.56 -36.82
CA ASN A 354 14.08 5.75 -37.84
C ASN A 354 13.22 5.55 -39.09
N LYS A 355 11.90 5.49 -38.96
CA LYS A 355 10.98 5.25 -40.09
C LYS A 355 10.53 6.54 -40.80
N TYR A 356 10.38 7.64 -40.07
CA TYR A 356 9.76 8.88 -40.56
C TYR A 356 10.60 10.14 -40.34
N GLY A 357 11.77 10.06 -39.72
CA GLY A 357 12.60 11.20 -39.33
C GLY A 357 12.98 12.14 -40.49
N ASP A 358 13.15 11.61 -41.70
CA ASP A 358 13.43 12.42 -42.90
C ASP A 358 12.19 13.14 -43.47
N ARG A 359 10.99 12.67 -43.16
CA ARG A 359 9.74 13.36 -43.50
C ARG A 359 9.41 14.43 -42.47
N ILE A 360 9.59 14.13 -41.19
CA ILE A 360 9.40 15.08 -40.09
C ILE A 360 10.36 16.27 -40.23
N ASN A 361 11.64 16.02 -40.50
CA ASN A 361 12.62 17.11 -40.70
C ASN A 361 12.34 17.95 -41.95
N ARG A 362 11.77 17.38 -43.01
CA ARG A 362 11.34 18.16 -44.18
C ARG A 362 10.14 19.04 -43.86
N ALA A 363 9.19 18.55 -43.06
CA ALA A 363 8.06 19.35 -42.62
C ALA A 363 8.49 20.49 -41.66
N LEU A 364 9.43 20.24 -40.75
CA LEU A 364 9.96 21.23 -39.80
C LEU A 364 10.89 22.27 -40.44
N LYS A 365 11.46 22.00 -41.62
CA LYS A 365 12.27 22.95 -42.40
C LYS A 365 11.45 23.83 -43.36
N ILE A 366 10.13 23.72 -43.37
CA ILE A 366 9.21 24.55 -44.19
C ILE A 366 8.54 25.65 -43.32
N GLY A 367 9.06 25.90 -42.11
CA GLY A 367 8.71 27.07 -41.30
C GLY A 367 9.69 28.22 -41.52
#